data_AF-A0A7K5B8I8-F1
#
_entry.id   AF-A0A7K5B8I8-F1
#
_cell.length_a   1.000
_cell.length_b   1.000
_cell.length_c   1.000
_cell.angle_alpha   90.00
_cell.angle_beta   90.00
_cell.angle_gamma   90.00
#
_symmetry.space_group_name_H-M   'P 1'
#
loop_
_entity.id
_entity.type
_entity.pdbx_description
1 polymer ?
#
loop_
_entity_poly.entity_id
_entity_poly.type
_entity_poly.pdbx_seq_one_letter_code
_entity_poly.pdbx_strand_id
1 'polypeptide(L)'
;GIASMFVSFLVGLYYNTIIACVMWYFFNSFQEPLPWSSCPLNENRTDYVEECAKSSPVDYFWYRETLNISTSIEDSGSIQWWLLLCLTCAWAVLYVCTIRGIETTGKAVYVTSTLPYVVLTIFLIRGLTLKGSTNGIVYLFTPNVTELANPLTWLDAGAQVFYSFSLAFGGLISFSSYNSV
;
A
#
# COMPACT_ATOMS: atom_id res chain seq x y z
N GLY A 1 -16.25 -19.58 10.66
CA GLY A 1 -16.02 -20.42 9.48
C GLY A 1 -16.34 -19.66 8.20
N ILE A 2 -17.58 -19.76 7.71
CA ILE A 2 -18.00 -19.17 6.42
C ILE A 2 -17.83 -17.64 6.36
N ALA A 3 -18.26 -16.91 7.40
CA ALA A 3 -18.08 -15.46 7.46
C ALA A 3 -16.60 -15.04 7.39
N SER A 4 -15.73 -15.67 8.17
CA SER A 4 -14.29 -15.42 8.15
C SER A 4 -13.64 -15.70 6.79
N MET A 5 -14.11 -16.74 6.08
CA MET A 5 -13.65 -17.04 4.72
C MET A 5 -14.05 -15.92 3.74
N PHE A 6 -15.29 -15.46 3.79
CA PHE A 6 -15.78 -14.40 2.90
C PHE A 6 -15.06 -13.07 3.15
N VAL A 7 -14.85 -12.69 4.41
CA VAL A 7 -14.08 -11.50 4.78
C VAL A 7 -12.64 -11.61 4.29
N SER A 8 -11.99 -12.75 4.52
CA SER A 8 -10.60 -12.98 4.06
C SER A 8 -10.48 -12.91 2.53
N PHE A 9 -11.48 -13.43 1.81
CA PHE A 9 -11.54 -13.35 0.36
C PHE A 9 -11.66 -11.90 -0.13
N LEU A 10 -12.63 -11.14 0.38
CA LEU A 10 -12.81 -9.74 0.00
C LEU A 10 -11.59 -8.88 0.30
N VAL A 11 -11.00 -9.06 1.49
CA VAL A 11 -9.78 -8.35 1.90
C VAL A 11 -8.62 -8.73 0.98
N GLY A 12 -8.42 -10.03 0.74
CA GLY A 12 -7.37 -10.50 -0.17
C GLY A 12 -7.47 -9.95 -1.58
N LEU A 13 -8.69 -9.76 -2.11
CA LEU A 13 -8.90 -9.20 -3.45
C LEU A 13 -8.35 -7.78 -3.58
N TYR A 14 -8.78 -6.84 -2.73
CA TYR A 14 -8.35 -5.45 -2.86
C TYR A 14 -6.91 -5.23 -2.38
N TYR A 15 -6.43 -5.99 -1.39
CA TYR A 15 -5.04 -5.91 -0.96
C TYR A 15 -4.08 -6.26 -2.08
N ASN A 16 -4.44 -7.24 -2.92
CA ASN A 16 -3.58 -7.60 -4.03
C ASN A 16 -3.57 -6.52 -5.13
N THR A 17 -4.66 -5.74 -5.26
CA THR A 17 -4.67 -4.53 -6.11
C THR A 17 -3.70 -3.47 -5.59
N ILE A 18 -3.61 -3.27 -4.27
CA ILE A 18 -2.63 -2.34 -3.68
C ILE A 18 -1.20 -2.82 -3.96
N ILE A 19 -0.92 -4.12 -3.82
CA ILE A 19 0.38 -4.71 -4.15
C ILE A 19 0.72 -4.48 -5.62
N ALA A 20 -0.25 -4.61 -6.53
CA ALA A 20 -0.05 -4.32 -7.96
C ALA A 20 0.38 -2.86 -8.19
N CYS A 21 -0.24 -1.89 -7.49
CA CYS A 21 0.18 -0.49 -7.54
C CYS A 21 1.61 -0.31 -7.00
N VAL A 22 1.98 -0.98 -5.90
CA VAL A 22 3.35 -0.93 -5.36
C VAL A 22 4.35 -1.52 -6.36
N MET A 23 4.02 -2.63 -7.02
CA MET A 23 4.84 -3.23 -8.07
C MET A 23 5.02 -2.28 -9.26
N TRP A 24 3.97 -1.57 -9.67
CA TRP A 24 4.06 -0.55 -10.72
C TRP A 24 5.09 0.54 -10.39
N TYR A 25 5.06 1.10 -9.17
CA TYR A 25 6.07 2.07 -8.72
C TYR A 25 7.47 1.45 -8.64
N PHE A 26 7.58 0.21 -8.16
CA PHE A 26 8.84 -0.51 -8.07
C PHE A 26 9.50 -0.66 -9.45
N PHE A 27 8.75 -1.10 -10.47
CA PHE A 27 9.28 -1.24 -11.83
C PHE A 27 9.68 0.10 -12.46
N ASN A 28 8.97 1.18 -12.14
CA ASN A 28 9.29 2.53 -12.62
C ASN A 28 10.41 3.23 -11.83
N SER A 29 10.95 2.61 -10.78
CA SER A 29 12.01 3.20 -9.94
C SER A 29 13.43 3.00 -10.49
N PHE A 30 13.61 2.18 -11.53
CA PHE A 30 14.93 1.83 -12.08
C PHE A 30 15.47 2.81 -13.13
N GLN A 31 15.05 4.08 -13.08
CA GLN A 31 15.46 5.13 -14.03
C GLN A 31 15.78 6.45 -13.32
N GLU A 32 16.75 7.19 -13.87
CA GLU A 32 17.11 8.55 -13.46
C GLU A 32 16.98 9.48 -14.68
N PRO A 33 16.09 10.48 -14.66
CA PRO A 33 15.23 10.93 -13.56
C PRO A 33 14.00 10.03 -13.31
N LEU A 34 13.47 10.06 -12.09
CA LEU A 34 12.23 9.36 -11.73
C LEU A 34 11.03 9.94 -12.51
N PRO A 35 10.06 9.11 -12.95
CA PRO A 35 8.96 9.59 -13.80
C PRO A 35 8.02 10.58 -13.10
N TRP A 36 7.91 10.52 -11.77
CA TRP A 36 7.13 11.47 -10.96
C TRP A 36 7.95 12.65 -10.41
N SER A 37 9.14 12.92 -10.98
CA SER A 37 9.99 14.02 -10.51
C SER A 37 9.69 15.38 -11.16
N SER A 38 9.14 15.40 -12.37
CA SER A 38 8.89 16.62 -13.14
C SER A 38 7.60 16.53 -13.96
N CYS A 39 6.93 17.65 -14.17
CA CYS A 39 5.75 17.70 -15.03
C CYS A 39 6.10 17.49 -16.51
N PRO A 40 5.27 16.74 -17.27
CA PRO A 40 5.42 16.64 -18.71
C PRO A 40 5.05 17.98 -19.39
N LEU A 41 5.65 18.20 -20.56
CA LEU A 41 5.29 19.31 -21.44
C LEU A 41 4.03 18.97 -22.24
N ASN A 42 3.25 20.00 -22.59
CA ASN A 42 2.12 19.91 -23.51
C ASN A 42 2.54 19.46 -24.91
N GLU A 43 1.57 19.08 -25.75
CA GLU A 43 1.82 18.64 -27.14
C GLU A 43 2.66 19.62 -27.98
N ASN A 44 2.45 20.93 -27.77
CA ASN A 44 3.20 21.99 -28.46
C ASN A 44 4.61 22.23 -27.89
N ARG A 45 4.99 21.55 -26.80
CA ARG A 45 6.28 21.68 -26.08
C ARG A 45 6.64 23.09 -25.62
N THR A 46 5.65 23.96 -25.50
CA THR A 46 5.83 25.37 -25.08
C THR A 46 5.63 25.57 -23.58
N ASP A 47 4.80 24.75 -22.95
CA ASP A 47 4.40 24.90 -21.55
C ASP A 47 4.13 23.53 -20.90
N TYR A 48 4.05 23.49 -19.57
CA TYR A 48 3.68 22.30 -18.81
C TYR A 48 2.19 21.99 -18.93
N VAL A 49 1.84 20.72 -18.76
CA VAL A 49 0.43 20.31 -18.63
C VAL A 49 -0.23 21.05 -17.49
N GLU A 50 -1.30 21.78 -17.79
CA GLU A 50 -1.97 22.69 -16.85
C GLU A 50 -2.42 21.97 -15.57
N GLU A 51 -2.92 20.74 -15.71
CA GLU A 51 -3.31 19.90 -14.57
C GLU A 51 -2.13 19.55 -13.66
N CYS A 52 -0.97 19.24 -14.24
CA CYS A 52 0.26 18.97 -13.47
C CYS A 52 0.79 20.24 -12.80
N ALA A 53 0.76 21.37 -13.51
CA ALA A 53 1.23 22.66 -13.00
C ALA A 53 0.38 23.18 -11.83
N LYS A 54 -0.94 22.91 -11.83
CA LYS A 54 -1.86 23.29 -10.74
C LYS A 54 -1.78 22.36 -9.53
N SER A 55 -1.28 21.13 -9.69
CA SER A 55 -1.21 20.12 -8.64
C SER A 55 0.25 19.84 -8.25
N SER A 56 0.73 18.62 -8.48
CA SER A 56 2.13 18.24 -8.35
C SER A 56 2.48 17.16 -9.37
N PRO A 57 3.76 17.00 -9.74
CA PRO A 57 4.21 15.90 -10.60
C PRO A 57 3.85 14.52 -10.05
N VAL A 58 3.83 14.37 -8.73
CA VAL A 58 3.49 13.11 -8.04
C VAL A 58 2.01 12.81 -8.15
N ASP A 59 1.15 13.80 -7.91
CA ASP A 59 -0.30 13.64 -8.04
C ASP A 59 -0.69 13.36 -9.49
N TYR A 60 -0.09 14.07 -10.44
CA TYR A 60 -0.31 13.85 -11.86
C TYR A 60 0.09 12.43 -12.27
N PHE A 61 1.26 11.96 -11.84
CA PHE A 61 1.71 10.59 -12.12
C PHE A 61 0.76 9.53 -11.53
N TRP A 62 0.21 9.75 -10.33
CA TRP A 62 -0.72 8.81 -9.72
C TRP A 62 -2.08 8.80 -10.42
N TYR A 63 -2.70 9.97 -10.58
CA TYR A 63 -4.08 10.06 -11.07
C TYR A 63 -4.21 9.95 -12.59
N ARG A 64 -3.23 10.43 -13.37
CA ARG A 64 -3.28 10.42 -14.84
C ARG A 64 -2.46 9.30 -15.46
N GLU A 65 -1.21 9.14 -15.06
CA GLU A 65 -0.35 8.11 -15.67
C GLU A 65 -0.61 6.71 -15.11
N THR A 66 -0.74 6.57 -13.79
CA THR A 66 -0.89 5.26 -13.15
C THR A 66 -2.33 4.75 -13.21
N LEU A 67 -3.27 5.51 -12.64
CA LEU A 67 -4.68 5.10 -12.52
C LEU A 67 -5.52 5.45 -13.75
N ASN A 68 -5.19 6.56 -14.42
CA ASN A 68 -6.00 7.16 -15.47
C ASN A 68 -7.48 7.31 -15.05
N ILE A 69 -7.70 8.07 -13.97
CA ILE A 69 -8.99 8.15 -13.28
C ILE A 69 -10.05 8.94 -14.10
N SER A 70 -11.29 8.44 -14.08
CA SER A 70 -12.48 9.14 -14.60
C SER A 70 -13.02 10.16 -13.61
N THR A 71 -13.93 11.03 -14.07
CA THR A 71 -14.55 12.07 -13.23
C THR A 71 -15.59 11.55 -12.25
N SER A 72 -16.18 10.38 -12.53
CA SER A 72 -17.24 9.76 -11.73
C SER A 72 -17.06 8.25 -11.68
N ILE A 73 -17.54 7.64 -10.60
CA ILE A 73 -17.54 6.17 -10.42
C ILE A 73 -18.47 5.46 -11.42
N GLU A 74 -19.47 6.17 -11.94
CA GLU A 74 -20.41 5.65 -12.94
C GLU A 74 -19.74 5.50 -14.32
N ASP A 75 -18.71 6.30 -14.60
CA ASP A 75 -17.96 6.28 -15.84
C ASP A 75 -16.82 5.27 -15.74
N SER A 76 -17.14 3.99 -15.96
CA SER A 76 -16.11 2.96 -16.10
C SER A 76 -15.46 3.07 -17.49
N GLY A 77 -14.20 3.51 -17.52
CA GLY A 77 -13.38 3.53 -18.73
C GLY A 77 -12.93 2.13 -19.20
N SER A 78 -11.84 2.07 -19.95
CA SER A 78 -11.22 0.80 -20.36
C SER A 78 -10.34 0.20 -19.27
N ILE A 79 -10.05 -1.10 -19.39
CA ILE A 79 -9.07 -1.78 -18.52
C ILE A 79 -7.66 -1.25 -18.86
N GLN A 80 -6.99 -0.67 -17.87
CA GLN A 80 -5.62 -0.18 -18.02
C GLN A 80 -4.64 -1.37 -18.03
N TRP A 81 -4.07 -1.67 -19.20
CA TRP A 81 -3.30 -2.90 -19.44
C TRP A 81 -2.03 -3.02 -18.58
N TRP A 82 -1.38 -1.90 -18.27
CA TRP A 82 -0.17 -1.89 -17.44
C TRP A 82 -0.46 -2.30 -16.00
N LEU A 83 -1.55 -1.81 -15.41
CA LEU A 83 -2.01 -2.26 -14.09
C LEU A 83 -2.46 -3.72 -14.11
N LEU A 84 -3.09 -4.18 -15.19
CA LEU A 84 -3.46 -5.59 -15.36
C LEU A 84 -2.23 -6.52 -15.34
N LEU A 85 -1.14 -6.12 -16.00
CA LEU A 85 0.12 -6.86 -15.98
C LEU A 85 0.72 -6.90 -14.56
N CYS A 86 0.72 -5.77 -13.84
CA CYS A 86 1.20 -5.72 -12.46
C CYS A 86 0.33 -6.57 -11.52
N LEU A 87 -1.00 -6.58 -11.71
CA LEU A 87 -1.92 -7.41 -10.94
C LEU A 87 -1.69 -8.90 -11.20
N THR A 88 -1.47 -9.28 -12.46
CA THR A 88 -1.13 -10.66 -12.84
C THR A 88 0.20 -11.08 -12.20
N CYS A 89 1.19 -10.19 -12.20
CA CYS A 89 2.48 -10.42 -11.54
C CYS A 89 2.30 -10.61 -10.02
N ALA A 90 1.51 -9.76 -9.36
CA ALA A 90 1.24 -9.84 -7.94
C ALA A 90 0.57 -11.18 -7.54
N TRP A 91 -0.44 -11.62 -8.30
CA TRP A 91 -1.05 -12.94 -8.12
C TRP A 91 -0.06 -14.10 -8.37
N ALA A 92 0.78 -14.00 -9.40
CA ALA A 92 1.77 -15.02 -9.70
C ALA A 92 2.80 -15.17 -8.55
N VAL A 93 3.30 -14.06 -8.02
CA VAL A 93 4.23 -14.06 -6.88
C VAL A 93 3.56 -14.64 -5.64
N LEU A 94 2.33 -14.22 -5.33
CA LEU A 94 1.56 -14.77 -4.21
C LEU A 94 1.39 -16.28 -4.33
N TYR A 95 0.98 -16.76 -5.51
CA TYR A 95 0.80 -18.18 -5.78
C TYR A 95 2.09 -18.97 -5.57
N VAL A 96 3.22 -18.50 -6.10
CA VAL A 96 4.53 -19.16 -5.93
C VAL A 96 4.93 -19.25 -4.45
N CYS A 97 4.68 -18.20 -3.66
CA CYS A 97 4.98 -18.22 -2.23
C CYS A 97 4.12 -19.24 -1.45
N THR A 98 2.87 -19.44 -1.85
CA THR A 98 1.91 -20.28 -1.12
C THR A 98 1.68 -21.68 -1.72
N ILE A 99 2.33 -22.03 -2.83
CA ILE A 99 2.01 -23.24 -3.63
C ILE A 99 2.06 -24.56 -2.85
N ARG A 100 2.94 -24.72 -1.85
CA ARG A 100 2.98 -25.90 -0.96
C ARG A 100 2.52 -25.60 0.46
N GLY A 101 1.65 -24.59 0.61
CA GLY A 101 1.14 -24.17 1.91
C GLY A 101 2.25 -23.71 2.86
N ILE A 102 2.29 -24.27 4.06
CA ILE A 102 3.15 -23.80 5.16
C ILE A 102 4.63 -24.08 4.89
N GLU A 103 4.98 -25.12 4.13
CA GLU A 103 6.37 -25.46 3.84
C GLU A 103 7.07 -24.37 2.99
N THR A 104 6.40 -23.85 1.96
CA THR A 104 6.92 -22.75 1.13
C THR A 104 6.70 -21.39 1.79
N THR A 105 5.53 -21.18 2.38
CA THR A 105 5.20 -19.91 3.04
C THR A 105 6.15 -19.63 4.19
N GLY A 106 6.49 -20.64 5.00
CA GLY A 106 7.45 -20.48 6.09
C GLY A 106 8.83 -20.01 5.62
N LYS A 107 9.31 -20.50 4.47
CA LYS A 107 10.57 -20.05 3.86
C LYS A 107 10.48 -18.60 3.35
N ALA A 108 9.37 -18.26 2.68
CA ALA A 108 9.13 -16.90 2.19
C ALA A 108 9.03 -15.87 3.33
N VAL A 109 8.39 -16.24 4.44
CA VAL A 109 8.23 -15.39 5.63
C VAL A 109 9.56 -14.94 6.21
N TYR A 110 10.62 -15.76 6.19
CA TYR A 110 11.93 -15.31 6.67
C TYR A 110 12.44 -14.06 5.93
N VAL A 111 12.20 -13.95 4.62
CA VAL A 111 12.59 -12.77 3.85
C VAL A 111 11.57 -11.65 4.02
N THR A 112 10.29 -11.95 3.85
CA THR A 112 9.23 -10.93 3.84
C THR A 112 8.97 -10.31 5.22
N SER A 113 9.31 -10.98 6.31
CA SER A 113 9.22 -10.40 7.66
C SER A 113 10.47 -9.62 8.05
N THR A 114 11.67 -10.08 7.69
CA THR A 114 12.93 -9.44 8.13
C THR A 114 13.25 -8.18 7.33
N LEU A 115 13.05 -8.20 6.01
CA LEU A 115 13.39 -7.09 5.13
C LEU A 115 12.67 -5.78 5.52
N PRO A 116 11.36 -5.76 5.81
CA PRO A 116 10.68 -4.54 6.26
C PRO A 116 11.31 -3.92 7.52
N TYR A 117 11.73 -4.72 8.52
CA TYR A 117 12.38 -4.17 9.72
C TYR A 117 13.71 -3.49 9.39
N VAL A 118 14.51 -4.09 8.50
CA VAL A 118 15.78 -3.50 8.05
C VAL A 118 15.53 -2.18 7.31
N VAL A 119 14.60 -2.17 6.35
CA VAL A 119 14.27 -0.97 5.57
C VAL A 119 13.68 0.14 6.45
N LEU A 120 12.77 -0.19 7.35
CA LEU A 120 12.20 0.78 8.30
C LEU A 120 13.26 1.38 9.21
N THR A 121 14.25 0.59 9.64
CA THR A 121 15.37 1.10 10.45
C THR A 121 16.22 2.08 9.65
N ILE A 122 16.52 1.78 8.38
CA ILE A 122 17.25 2.69 7.49
C ILE A 122 16.44 3.99 7.27
N PHE A 123 15.14 3.87 7.02
CA PHE A 123 14.26 5.02 6.85
C PHE A 123 14.11 5.85 8.13
N LEU A 124 14.11 5.23 9.31
CA LEU A 124 14.12 5.94 10.58
C LEU A 124 15.38 6.79 10.73
N ILE A 125 16.56 6.19 10.51
CA ILE A 125 17.83 6.92 10.60
C ILE A 125 17.84 8.07 9.58
N ARG A 126 17.48 7.79 8.33
CA ARG A 126 17.44 8.82 7.28
C ARG A 126 16.44 9.93 7.59
N GLY A 127 15.23 9.58 8.02
CA GLY A 127 14.16 10.50 8.37
C GLY A 127 14.56 11.45 9.49
N LEU A 128 15.23 10.94 10.54
CA LEU A 128 15.71 11.77 11.65
C LEU A 128 16.84 12.72 11.23
N THR A 129 17.68 12.35 10.25
CA THR A 129 18.76 13.21 9.74
C THR A 129 18.29 14.34 8.82
N LEU A 130 17.04 14.33 8.35
CA LEU A 130 16.51 15.36 7.46
C LEU A 130 16.14 16.63 8.24
N LYS A 131 16.28 17.78 7.57
CA LYS A 131 15.91 19.08 8.14
C LYS A 131 14.40 19.11 8.42
N GLY A 132 14.03 19.54 9.64
CA GLY A 132 12.63 19.64 10.05
C GLY A 132 11.99 18.34 10.56
N SER A 133 12.76 17.27 10.73
CA SER A 133 12.26 15.97 11.25
C SER A 133 11.58 16.08 12.62
N THR A 134 12.08 16.96 13.49
CA THR A 134 11.53 17.19 14.83
C THR A 134 10.12 17.76 14.83
N ASN A 135 9.75 18.55 13.81
CA ASN A 135 8.43 19.19 13.75
C ASN A 135 7.31 18.14 13.59
N GLY A 136 7.53 17.13 12.74
CA GLY A 136 6.58 16.03 12.57
C GLY A 136 6.43 15.17 13.83
N ILE A 137 7.52 14.94 14.57
CA ILE A 137 7.51 14.19 15.82
C ILE A 137 6.72 14.94 16.90
N VAL A 138 6.98 16.25 17.05
CA VAL A 138 6.23 17.08 18.01
C VAL A 138 4.75 17.10 17.67
N TYR A 139 4.40 17.22 16.38
CA TYR A 139 3.01 17.18 15.95
C TYR A 139 2.34 15.84 16.29
N LEU A 140 3.00 14.71 16.02
CA LEU A 140 2.47 13.37 16.31
C LEU A 140 2.20 13.14 17.82
N PHE A 141 3.07 13.66 18.69
CA PHE A 141 2.99 13.45 20.13
C PHE A 141 2.30 14.58 20.90
N THR A 142 1.76 15.60 20.23
CA THR A 142 0.96 16.64 20.90
C THR A 142 -0.47 16.13 21.09
N PRO A 143 -0.90 15.78 22.32
CA PRO A 143 -2.19 15.17 22.53
C PRO A 143 -3.31 16.21 22.44
N ASN A 144 -4.38 15.87 21.72
CA ASN A 144 -5.63 16.63 21.77
C ASN A 144 -6.64 15.93 22.69
N VAL A 145 -6.71 16.37 23.94
CA VAL A 145 -7.56 15.74 24.97
C VAL A 145 -9.06 15.85 24.68
N THR A 146 -9.50 16.82 23.87
CA THR A 146 -10.93 16.95 23.54
C THR A 146 -11.41 15.80 22.66
N GLU A 147 -10.54 15.19 21.86
CA GLU A 147 -10.92 14.04 21.02
C GLU A 147 -11.16 12.76 21.82
N LEU A 148 -10.65 12.67 23.05
CA LEU A 148 -10.93 11.51 23.90
C LEU A 148 -12.41 11.38 24.27
N ALA A 149 -13.16 12.49 24.23
CA ALA A 149 -14.60 12.50 24.46
C ALA A 149 -15.42 12.08 23.23
N ASN A 150 -14.80 12.01 22.05
CA ASN A 150 -15.46 11.64 20.81
C ASN A 150 -15.58 10.11 20.67
N PRO A 151 -16.79 9.54 20.59
CA PRO A 151 -16.97 8.09 20.49
C PRO A 151 -16.40 7.49 19.20
N LEU A 152 -16.31 8.27 18.12
CA LEU A 152 -15.74 7.79 16.85
C LEU A 152 -14.25 7.47 16.99
N THR A 153 -13.51 8.26 17.77
CA THR A 153 -12.09 8.02 18.04
C THR A 153 -11.85 6.64 18.68
N TRP A 154 -12.75 6.21 19.56
CA TRP A 154 -12.67 4.89 20.20
C TRP A 154 -13.11 3.76 19.27
N LEU A 155 -14.11 4.01 18.42
CA LEU A 155 -14.54 3.06 17.40
C LEU A 155 -13.39 2.76 16.42
N ASP A 156 -12.74 3.80 15.90
CA ASP A 156 -11.62 3.68 14.96
C ASP A 156 -10.41 3.02 15.62
N ALA A 157 -10.07 3.41 16.86
CA ALA A 157 -8.99 2.77 17.61
C ALA A 157 -9.25 1.29 17.86
N GLY A 158 -10.50 0.92 18.21
CA GLY A 158 -10.90 -0.48 18.37
C GLY A 158 -10.81 -1.25 17.05
N ALA A 159 -11.38 -0.72 15.97
CA ALA A 159 -11.31 -1.34 14.64
C ALA A 159 -9.87 -1.55 14.18
N GLN A 160 -8.99 -0.56 14.42
CA GLN A 160 -7.57 -0.63 14.10
C GLN A 160 -6.87 -1.77 14.84
N VAL A 161 -7.21 -2.04 16.10
CA VAL A 161 -6.64 -3.17 16.86
C VAL A 161 -7.05 -4.50 16.23
N PHE A 162 -8.34 -4.69 15.93
CA PHE A 162 -8.81 -5.92 15.28
C PHE A 162 -8.14 -6.14 13.92
N TYR A 163 -7.99 -5.07 13.15
CA TYR A 163 -7.35 -5.10 11.84
C TYR A 163 -5.85 -5.40 11.94
N SER A 164 -5.12 -4.74 12.85
CA SER A 164 -3.66 -4.88 13.00
C SER A 164 -3.25 -6.29 13.45
N PHE A 165 -4.07 -6.95 14.26
CA PHE A 165 -3.83 -8.33 14.71
C PHE A 165 -4.47 -9.37 13.79
N SER A 166 -5.17 -8.98 12.72
CA SER A 166 -5.92 -9.87 11.84
C SER A 166 -6.90 -10.79 12.60
N LEU A 167 -7.57 -10.24 13.63
CA LEU A 167 -8.55 -10.98 14.42
C LEU A 167 -9.82 -11.25 13.61
N ALA A 168 -10.49 -12.38 13.88
CA ALA A 168 -11.70 -12.86 13.18
C ALA A 168 -11.53 -13.34 11.72
N PHE A 169 -10.31 -13.30 11.16
CA PHE A 169 -10.01 -13.86 9.83
C PHE A 169 -9.85 -15.39 9.81
N GLY A 170 -9.52 -16.00 10.96
CA GLY A 170 -9.32 -17.45 11.11
C GLY A 170 -7.93 -17.97 10.72
N GLY A 171 -7.08 -17.12 10.12
CA GLY A 171 -5.70 -17.47 9.76
C GLY A 171 -4.83 -17.85 10.96
N LEU A 172 -4.91 -17.09 12.06
CA LEU A 172 -4.15 -17.40 13.29
C LEU A 172 -4.54 -18.74 13.92
N ILE A 173 -5.84 -19.07 13.91
CA ILE A 173 -6.33 -20.37 14.41
C ILE A 173 -5.76 -21.50 13.54
N SER A 174 -5.82 -21.34 12.21
CA SER A 174 -5.23 -22.29 11.27
C SER A 174 -3.74 -22.49 11.53
N PHE A 175 -2.95 -21.42 11.60
CA PHE A 175 -1.51 -21.53 11.89
C PHE A 175 -1.21 -22.17 13.25
N SER A 176 -1.97 -21.83 14.29
CA SER A 176 -1.78 -22.41 15.63
C SER A 176 -2.02 -23.92 15.68
N SER A 177 -2.88 -24.45 14.80
CA SER A 177 -3.21 -25.88 14.76
C SER A 177 -2.07 -26.78 14.28
N TYR A 178 -1.01 -26.21 13.70
CA TYR A 178 0.17 -26.95 13.25
C TYR A 178 1.29 -27.05 14.30
N ASN A 179 1.14 -26.41 15.45
CA ASN A 179 2.11 -26.52 16.55
C ASN A 179 1.99 -27.87 17.25
N SER A 180 3.12 -28.43 17.69
CA SER A 180 3.12 -29.61 18.55
C SER A 180 2.44 -29.29 19.88
N VAL A 181 1.47 -30.13 20.26
CA VAL A 181 0.84 -30.11 21.60
C VAL A 181 1.81 -30.63 22.65
#